data_AF-A0A958LPS1-F1
#
_entry.id   AF-A0A958LPS1-F1
#
_cell.length_a   1.000
_cell.length_b   1.000
_cell.length_c   1.000
_cell.angle_alpha   90.00
_cell.angle_beta   90.00
_cell.angle_gamma   90.00
#
_symmetry.space_group_name_H-M   'P 1'
#
loop_
_entity.id
_entity.type
_entity.pdbx_description
1 polymer ?
#
loop_
_entity_poly.entity_id
_entity_poly.type
_entity_poly.pdbx_seq_one_letter_code
_entity_poly.pdbx_strand_id
1 'polypeptide(L)'
;AGLGQKGVAPGASVVGGIGLVSGRESLIVANVPTIKGGAINAFTLLKMQRLAVIARENRLPTVFLVESAGADLPNQADIYNYGGAQFREITRRSKLGIPSVSVVFGSSTAGGAYIPGMSDYVIMVDKQAKVYLAGPPLVKMAINEEVDDETLGGAKMHATQSGVADYLAQNEDDGLALAREIVGLFKVRQPKGVEQKVQEPIYEADEILGLVSADVRQPFEVRELIARIVDGSRFSEFKPLYGGTLVTAFAQIFGMPVGILANNGVLQSAAAEKGAQFIQLCDQQKVPLLFLQNITGFMVGTEAEHGGIIKNGAKLINAVANARVPAITVLVGASYGAGNYGMCGLAYEPRFLFSYPNARLAVMGPDQLAGVMELLQKEKAAKMPPDKAEQLKAQTEALRQKVEMESTAQFATGRVWDDGIIDPRHTRPVLGICLNLLYCEDEDEKPKDQLAYGVFRM
;
A
#
# COMPACT_ATOMS: atom_id res chain seq x y z
N ALA A 1 -1.39 -9.73 -2.31
CA ALA A 1 -1.37 -10.45 -1.02
C ALA A 1 -1.58 -11.95 -1.23
N GLY A 2 -0.82 -12.80 -0.54
CA GLY A 2 -1.02 -14.26 -0.46
C GLY A 2 -0.55 -15.10 -1.66
N LEU A 3 -0.13 -14.48 -2.77
CA LEU A 3 0.29 -15.21 -3.97
C LEU A 3 1.55 -16.07 -3.70
N GLY A 4 1.48 -17.36 -4.05
CA GLY A 4 2.56 -18.33 -3.85
C GLY A 4 2.72 -18.81 -2.39
N GLN A 5 1.82 -18.43 -1.49
CA GLN A 5 1.89 -18.80 -0.07
C GLN A 5 1.04 -20.04 0.19
N LYS A 6 1.62 -21.00 0.92
CA LYS A 6 0.95 -22.28 1.18
C LYS A 6 -0.33 -22.06 1.98
N GLY A 7 -1.46 -22.55 1.47
CA GLY A 7 -2.75 -22.48 2.16
C GLY A 7 -3.41 -21.09 2.15
N VAL A 8 -2.91 -20.15 1.35
CA VAL A 8 -3.48 -18.80 1.20
C VAL A 8 -3.86 -18.59 -0.27
N ALA A 9 -5.10 -18.17 -0.51
CA ALA A 9 -5.55 -17.84 -1.86
C ALA A 9 -4.95 -16.50 -2.34
N PRO A 10 -4.73 -16.31 -3.65
CA PRO A 10 -4.37 -15.00 -4.20
C PRO A 10 -5.41 -13.94 -3.82
N GLY A 11 -4.94 -12.78 -3.36
CA GLY A 11 -5.81 -11.73 -2.80
C GLY A 11 -6.05 -11.87 -1.29
N ALA A 12 -5.64 -12.99 -0.69
CA ALA A 12 -5.99 -13.41 0.66
C ALA A 12 -7.53 -13.56 0.81
N SER A 13 -8.07 -13.39 2.01
CA SER A 13 -9.52 -13.51 2.28
C SER A 13 -10.24 -12.16 2.38
N VAL A 14 -9.70 -11.12 1.73
CA VAL A 14 -10.25 -9.76 1.77
C VAL A 14 -10.04 -9.04 0.44
N VAL A 15 -11.05 -8.32 -0.04
CA VAL A 15 -10.95 -7.33 -1.12
C VAL A 15 -10.96 -5.94 -0.49
N GLY A 16 -10.09 -5.06 -0.96
CA GLY A 16 -10.04 -3.69 -0.47
C GLY A 16 -9.68 -2.74 -1.59
N GLY A 17 -10.25 -1.54 -1.56
CA GLY A 17 -10.02 -0.53 -2.59
C GLY A 17 -10.69 0.79 -2.24
N ILE A 18 -10.40 1.81 -3.04
CA ILE A 18 -10.99 3.14 -2.90
C ILE A 18 -11.98 3.32 -4.04
N GLY A 19 -13.16 3.81 -3.72
CA GLY A 19 -14.21 4.08 -4.70
C GLY A 19 -15.15 5.18 -4.22
N LEU A 20 -16.08 5.56 -5.10
CA LEU A 20 -17.11 6.53 -4.76
C LEU A 20 -18.32 5.81 -4.15
N VAL A 21 -18.67 6.19 -2.93
CA VAL A 21 -19.93 5.81 -2.29
C VAL A 21 -20.73 7.08 -2.08
N SER A 22 -21.88 7.19 -2.75
CA SER A 22 -22.72 8.40 -2.72
C SER A 22 -21.92 9.69 -3.01
N GLY A 23 -21.03 9.64 -4.00
CA GLY A 23 -20.21 10.77 -4.43
C GLY A 23 -19.03 11.12 -3.51
N ARG A 24 -18.65 10.25 -2.56
CA ARG A 24 -17.53 10.44 -1.63
C ARG A 24 -16.49 9.35 -1.76
N GLU A 25 -15.22 9.73 -1.82
CA GLU A 25 -14.11 8.79 -1.80
C GLU A 25 -14.11 8.03 -0.47
N SER A 26 -14.32 6.73 -0.55
CA SER A 26 -14.43 5.84 0.59
C SER A 26 -13.52 4.64 0.40
N LEU A 27 -12.88 4.22 1.48
CA LEU A 27 -12.22 2.92 1.53
C LEU A 27 -13.29 1.85 1.74
N ILE A 28 -13.34 0.87 0.85
CA ILE A 28 -14.21 -0.30 1.00
C ILE A 28 -13.33 -1.50 1.35
N VAL A 29 -13.71 -2.25 2.38
CA VAL A 29 -13.02 -3.47 2.82
C VAL A 29 -14.06 -4.58 2.98
N ALA A 30 -13.96 -5.60 2.14
CA ALA A 30 -14.91 -6.70 2.10
C ALA A 30 -14.23 -8.03 2.36
N ASN A 31 -14.75 -8.82 3.30
CA ASN A 31 -14.31 -10.20 3.44
C ASN A 31 -14.71 -11.03 2.22
N VAL A 32 -13.97 -12.11 1.96
CA VAL A 32 -14.28 -13.08 0.91
C VAL A 32 -14.66 -14.40 1.56
N PRO A 33 -15.94 -14.61 1.93
CA PRO A 33 -16.38 -15.79 2.69
C PRO A 33 -16.19 -17.10 1.92
N THR A 34 -16.17 -17.07 0.59
CA THR A 34 -15.87 -18.24 -0.26
C THR A 34 -14.44 -18.77 -0.09
N ILE A 35 -13.53 -18.00 0.50
CA ILE A 35 -12.15 -18.41 0.80
C ILE A 35 -12.06 -18.76 2.28
N LYS A 36 -12.17 -20.06 2.62
CA LYS A 36 -12.10 -20.57 4.00
C LYS A 36 -13.04 -19.83 4.98
N GLY A 37 -14.26 -19.50 4.55
CA GLY A 37 -15.20 -18.75 5.39
C GLY A 37 -14.76 -17.31 5.68
N GLY A 38 -13.86 -16.73 4.89
CA GLY A 38 -13.34 -15.39 5.12
C GLY A 38 -12.33 -15.32 6.29
N ALA A 39 -11.77 -16.46 6.69
CA ALA A 39 -10.83 -16.53 7.82
C ALA A 39 -9.59 -15.65 7.59
N ILE A 40 -9.20 -14.88 8.61
CA ILE A 40 -8.06 -13.97 8.58
C ILE A 40 -6.77 -14.78 8.72
N ASN A 41 -5.95 -14.80 7.67
CA ASN A 41 -4.57 -15.31 7.72
C ASN A 41 -3.56 -14.15 7.81
N ALA A 42 -2.27 -14.46 7.95
CA ALA A 42 -1.21 -13.46 8.06
C ALA A 42 -1.21 -12.42 6.92
N PHE A 43 -1.50 -12.82 5.68
CA PHE A 43 -1.53 -11.90 4.53
C PHE A 43 -2.84 -11.10 4.46
N THR A 44 -3.96 -11.66 4.93
CA THR A 44 -5.19 -10.89 5.14
C THR A 44 -4.94 -9.79 6.16
N LEU A 45 -4.26 -10.12 7.27
CA LEU A 45 -3.92 -9.16 8.32
C LEU A 45 -3.02 -8.03 7.78
N LEU A 46 -1.92 -8.36 7.09
CA LEU A 46 -1.02 -7.36 6.49
C LEU A 46 -1.76 -6.44 5.51
N LYS A 47 -2.64 -7.02 4.67
CA LYS A 47 -3.43 -6.24 3.72
C LYS A 47 -4.41 -5.30 4.43
N MET A 48 -5.12 -5.77 5.45
CA MET A 48 -6.04 -4.93 6.24
C MET A 48 -5.30 -3.81 6.98
N GLN A 49 -4.12 -4.08 7.54
CA GLN A 49 -3.28 -3.08 8.18
C GLN A 49 -2.85 -1.99 7.19
N ARG A 50 -2.41 -2.37 5.97
CA ARG A 50 -2.07 -1.39 4.92
C ARG A 50 -3.28 -0.54 4.51
N LEU A 51 -4.44 -1.16 4.33
CA LEU A 51 -5.69 -0.44 4.03
C LEU A 51 -6.07 0.54 5.15
N ALA A 52 -5.90 0.15 6.42
CA ALA A 52 -6.16 1.02 7.57
C ALA A 52 -5.23 2.25 7.58
N VAL A 53 -3.94 2.06 7.26
CA VAL A 53 -2.97 3.14 7.08
C VAL A 53 -3.42 4.09 5.97
N ILE A 54 -3.74 3.56 4.79
CA ILE A 54 -4.23 4.36 3.65
C ILE A 54 -5.47 5.18 4.02
N ALA A 55 -6.44 4.59 4.71
CA ALA A 55 -7.63 5.32 5.13
C ALA A 55 -7.36 6.38 6.20
N ARG A 56 -6.47 6.11 7.17
CA ARG A 56 -6.10 7.11 8.19
C ARG A 56 -5.41 8.30 7.54
N GLU A 57 -4.41 8.01 6.72
CA GLU A 57 -3.54 8.99 6.10
C GLU A 57 -4.27 9.86 5.10
N ASN A 58 -5.10 9.26 4.26
CA ASN A 58 -5.91 9.98 3.30
C ASN A 58 -7.28 10.39 3.86
N ARG A 59 -7.55 10.29 5.18
CA ARG A 59 -8.84 10.62 5.83
C ARG A 59 -10.08 10.06 5.11
N LEU A 60 -10.05 8.78 4.75
CA LEU A 60 -11.14 8.13 4.01
C LEU A 60 -12.16 7.50 4.97
N PRO A 61 -13.46 7.85 4.86
CA PRO A 61 -14.53 7.04 5.42
C PRO A 61 -14.34 5.58 5.02
N THR A 62 -14.54 4.67 5.97
CA THR A 62 -14.34 3.24 5.72
C THR A 62 -15.67 2.49 5.79
N VAL A 63 -15.99 1.76 4.72
CA VAL A 63 -17.12 0.83 4.67
C VAL A 63 -16.59 -0.60 4.79
N PHE A 64 -16.90 -1.27 5.89
CA PHE A 64 -16.60 -2.67 6.11
C PHE A 64 -17.80 -3.52 5.67
N LEU A 65 -17.56 -4.47 4.76
CA LEU A 65 -18.51 -5.50 4.37
C LEU A 65 -18.08 -6.80 5.06
N VAL A 66 -18.71 -7.08 6.21
CA VAL A 66 -18.23 -8.03 7.21
C VAL A 66 -18.91 -9.38 7.03
N GLU A 67 -18.09 -10.39 6.74
CA GLU A 67 -18.46 -11.80 6.78
C GLU A 67 -17.22 -12.68 6.92
N SER A 68 -16.89 -13.03 8.17
CA SER A 68 -15.67 -13.76 8.49
C SER A 68 -15.87 -14.81 9.59
N ALA A 69 -15.33 -15.99 9.37
CA ALA A 69 -15.25 -17.08 10.34
C ALA A 69 -14.26 -16.81 11.49
N GLY A 70 -13.55 -15.66 11.49
CA GLY A 70 -12.55 -15.31 12.50
C GLY A 70 -11.12 -15.56 12.01
N ALA A 71 -10.21 -15.96 12.90
CA ALA A 71 -8.81 -16.22 12.56
C ALA A 71 -8.60 -17.60 11.93
N ASP A 72 -7.58 -17.74 11.07
CA ASP A 72 -7.11 -19.04 10.58
C ASP A 72 -6.42 -19.81 11.72
N LEU A 73 -7.21 -20.60 12.47
CA LEU A 73 -6.78 -21.22 13.73
C LEU A 73 -5.49 -22.06 13.64
N PRO A 74 -5.24 -22.89 12.60
CA PRO A 74 -3.99 -23.63 12.48
C PRO A 74 -2.74 -22.73 12.40
N ASN A 75 -2.88 -21.50 11.90
CA ASN A 75 -1.80 -20.53 11.75
C ASN A 75 -1.92 -19.35 12.73
N GLN A 76 -2.65 -19.52 13.83
CA GLN A 76 -2.99 -18.42 14.75
C GLN A 76 -1.77 -17.65 15.29
N ALA A 77 -0.61 -18.31 15.43
CA ALA A 77 0.61 -17.71 15.95
C ALA A 77 1.11 -16.55 15.08
N ASP A 78 0.84 -16.58 13.78
CA ASP A 78 1.22 -15.54 12.83
C ASP A 78 0.23 -14.36 12.82
N ILE A 79 -0.90 -14.47 13.54
CA ILE A 79 -2.04 -13.54 13.44
C ILE A 79 -2.35 -12.89 14.79
N TYR A 80 -2.46 -13.68 15.86
CA TYR A 80 -3.09 -13.28 17.12
C TYR A 80 -2.48 -12.00 17.72
N ASN A 81 -1.15 -11.99 17.91
CA ASN A 81 -0.46 -10.89 18.58
C ASN A 81 -0.51 -9.57 17.78
N TYR A 82 -0.65 -9.66 16.45
CA TYR A 82 -0.68 -8.50 15.55
C TYR A 82 -2.10 -8.06 15.18
N GLY A 83 -3.10 -8.93 15.35
CA GLY A 83 -4.50 -8.70 14.97
C GLY A 83 -5.14 -7.49 15.63
N GLY A 84 -4.79 -7.23 16.91
CA GLY A 84 -5.32 -6.11 17.68
C GLY A 84 -5.02 -4.72 17.10
N ALA A 85 -4.04 -4.60 16.19
CA ALA A 85 -3.72 -3.36 15.52
C ALA A 85 -4.92 -2.80 14.72
N GLN A 86 -5.74 -3.67 14.12
CA GLN A 86 -6.90 -3.24 13.33
C GLN A 86 -7.94 -2.51 14.19
N PHE A 87 -8.24 -3.04 15.37
CA PHE A 87 -9.19 -2.44 16.32
C PHE A 87 -8.69 -1.09 16.83
N ARG A 88 -7.39 -1.01 17.14
CA ARG A 88 -6.71 0.24 17.52
C ARG A 88 -6.82 1.30 16.42
N GLU A 89 -6.67 0.93 15.15
CA GLU A 89 -6.81 1.87 14.04
C GLU A 89 -8.26 2.33 13.82
N ILE A 90 -9.26 1.47 14.01
CA ILE A 90 -10.68 1.87 13.93
C ILE A 90 -10.98 2.98 14.95
N THR A 91 -10.66 2.76 16.24
CA THR A 91 -10.95 3.76 17.28
C THR A 91 -10.12 5.04 17.11
N ARG A 92 -8.86 4.95 16.68
CA ARG A 92 -8.03 6.13 16.41
C ARG A 92 -8.55 6.95 15.23
N ARG A 93 -9.09 6.30 14.19
CA ARG A 93 -9.72 7.00 13.05
C ARG A 93 -11.02 7.68 13.47
N SER A 94 -11.86 7.01 14.25
CA SER A 94 -13.06 7.61 14.84
C SER A 94 -12.72 8.86 15.67
N LYS A 95 -11.68 8.80 16.52
CA LYS A 95 -11.13 9.98 17.25
C LYS A 95 -10.74 11.15 16.34
N LEU A 96 -10.23 10.85 15.14
CA LEU A 96 -9.84 11.84 14.13
C LEU A 96 -11.02 12.37 13.30
N GLY A 97 -12.25 11.95 13.61
CA GLY A 97 -13.45 12.27 12.85
C GLY A 97 -13.54 11.57 11.49
N ILE A 98 -12.83 10.44 11.32
CA ILE A 98 -12.87 9.64 10.09
C ILE A 98 -13.89 8.50 10.31
N PRO A 99 -15.10 8.59 9.73
CA PRO A 99 -16.20 7.70 10.08
C PRO A 99 -16.01 6.29 9.51
N SER A 100 -16.59 5.33 10.21
CA SER A 100 -16.62 3.92 9.84
C SER A 100 -18.04 3.37 9.84
N VAL A 101 -18.39 2.66 8.76
CA VAL A 101 -19.68 2.01 8.57
C VAL A 101 -19.42 0.51 8.40
N SER A 102 -20.01 -0.32 9.26
CA SER A 102 -19.98 -1.77 9.11
C SER A 102 -21.33 -2.28 8.63
N VAL A 103 -21.33 -3.06 7.56
CA VAL A 103 -22.46 -3.86 7.11
C VAL A 103 -22.12 -5.31 7.37
N VAL A 104 -22.84 -5.95 8.28
CA VAL A 104 -22.62 -7.35 8.65
C VAL A 104 -23.59 -8.22 7.86
N PHE A 105 -23.06 -9.01 6.93
CA PHE A 105 -23.84 -9.92 6.07
C PHE A 105 -23.96 -11.31 6.71
N GLY A 106 -22.97 -11.72 7.50
CA GLY A 106 -22.97 -13.03 8.13
C GLY A 106 -22.19 -13.05 9.45
N SER A 107 -21.27 -14.01 9.57
CA SER A 107 -20.54 -14.21 10.82
C SER A 107 -19.52 -13.11 11.10
N SER A 108 -19.43 -12.69 12.35
CA SER A 108 -18.39 -11.80 12.88
C SER A 108 -18.09 -12.20 14.32
N THR A 109 -17.23 -13.21 14.46
CA THR A 109 -17.00 -13.92 15.72
C THR A 109 -15.68 -13.54 16.42
N ALA A 110 -15.65 -13.67 17.75
CA ALA A 110 -14.50 -13.44 18.61
C ALA A 110 -13.88 -12.05 18.39
N GLY A 111 -12.59 -11.99 18.05
CA GLY A 111 -11.94 -10.72 17.73
C GLY A 111 -12.64 -9.97 16.58
N GLY A 112 -13.18 -10.68 15.59
CA GLY A 112 -13.90 -10.09 14.46
C GLY A 112 -15.12 -9.27 14.88
N ALA A 113 -15.78 -9.64 15.99
CA ALA A 113 -16.92 -8.90 16.55
C ALA A 113 -16.60 -7.44 16.88
N TYR A 114 -15.34 -7.09 17.12
CA TYR A 114 -14.93 -5.72 17.37
C TYR A 114 -14.85 -4.86 16.10
N ILE A 115 -14.92 -5.42 14.89
CA ILE A 115 -15.05 -4.60 13.67
C ILE A 115 -16.40 -3.84 13.70
N PRO A 116 -17.57 -4.50 13.76
CA PRO A 116 -18.82 -3.79 13.97
C PRO A 116 -18.88 -3.12 15.34
N GLY A 117 -18.44 -3.80 16.42
CA GLY A 117 -18.51 -3.25 17.77
C GLY A 117 -17.76 -1.92 17.98
N MET A 118 -16.76 -1.62 17.15
CA MET A 118 -15.99 -0.36 17.20
C MET A 118 -16.25 0.56 16.01
N SER A 119 -17.14 0.17 15.08
CA SER A 119 -17.55 1.06 13.98
C SER A 119 -18.55 2.11 14.47
N ASP A 120 -18.48 3.30 13.88
CA ASP A 120 -19.35 4.42 14.25
C ASP A 120 -20.82 4.15 13.86
N TYR A 121 -21.03 3.43 12.76
CA TYR A 121 -22.36 3.00 12.30
C TYR A 121 -22.36 1.51 11.97
N VAL A 122 -23.36 0.77 12.45
CA VAL A 122 -23.46 -0.68 12.27
C VAL A 122 -24.83 -1.04 11.71
N ILE A 123 -24.80 -1.68 10.54
CA ILE A 123 -25.94 -2.27 9.86
C ILE A 123 -25.81 -3.78 9.96
N MET A 124 -26.84 -4.47 10.45
CA MET A 124 -26.88 -5.94 10.50
C MET A 124 -28.05 -6.46 9.67
N VAL A 125 -27.79 -7.46 8.82
CA VAL A 125 -28.81 -8.12 7.99
C VAL A 125 -29.60 -9.13 8.82
N ASP A 126 -30.93 -8.96 8.88
CA ASP A 126 -31.85 -9.79 9.66
C ASP A 126 -31.73 -11.27 9.29
N LYS A 127 -31.67 -12.14 10.31
CA LYS A 127 -31.57 -13.62 10.19
C LYS A 127 -30.36 -14.13 9.40
N GLN A 128 -29.36 -13.30 9.14
CA GLN A 128 -28.11 -13.69 8.48
C GLN A 128 -26.89 -13.28 9.32
N ALA A 129 -26.88 -12.02 9.77
CA ALA A 129 -25.79 -11.46 10.53
C ALA A 129 -25.74 -12.04 11.94
N LYS A 130 -24.55 -12.47 12.36
CA LYS A 130 -24.30 -13.01 13.70
C LYS A 130 -22.99 -12.49 14.27
N VAL A 131 -23.07 -11.79 15.39
CA VAL A 131 -21.95 -11.13 16.06
C VAL A 131 -21.86 -11.67 17.49
N TYR A 132 -20.72 -12.20 17.90
CA TYR A 132 -20.51 -12.66 19.28
C TYR A 132 -19.03 -12.86 19.58
N LEU A 133 -18.64 -12.76 20.85
CA LEU A 133 -17.26 -13.06 21.27
C LEU A 133 -16.97 -14.56 21.31
N ALA A 134 -17.99 -15.37 21.58
CA ALA A 134 -17.92 -16.81 21.60
C ALA A 134 -19.20 -17.33 20.94
N GLY A 135 -19.08 -18.13 19.88
CA GLY A 135 -20.25 -18.75 19.26
C GLY A 135 -20.83 -19.87 20.12
N PRO A 136 -22.01 -20.41 19.75
CA PRO A 136 -22.70 -21.43 20.53
C PRO A 136 -21.85 -22.64 20.97
N PRO A 137 -20.95 -23.20 20.13
CA PRO A 137 -20.10 -24.30 20.57
C PRO A 137 -19.17 -23.93 21.73
N LEU A 138 -18.63 -22.71 21.73
CA LEU A 138 -17.72 -22.25 22.77
C LEU A 138 -18.49 -21.86 24.04
N VAL A 139 -19.69 -21.30 23.92
CA VAL A 139 -20.60 -21.03 25.05
C VAL A 139 -20.98 -22.33 25.76
N LYS A 140 -21.41 -23.35 25.01
CA LYS A 140 -21.71 -24.67 25.55
C LYS A 140 -20.49 -25.29 26.25
N MET A 141 -19.31 -25.19 25.65
CA MET A 141 -18.09 -25.73 26.26
C MET A 141 -17.65 -24.97 27.52
N ALA A 142 -17.82 -23.65 27.56
CA ALA A 142 -17.33 -22.82 28.65
C ALA A 142 -18.24 -22.82 29.88
N ILE A 143 -19.56 -22.78 29.67
CA ILE A 143 -20.55 -22.61 30.75
C ILE A 143 -21.75 -23.56 30.66
N ASN A 144 -21.75 -24.51 29.73
CA ASN A 144 -22.81 -25.50 29.53
C ASN A 144 -24.20 -24.93 29.21
N GLU A 145 -24.24 -23.74 28.59
CA GLU A 145 -25.46 -23.13 28.06
C GLU A 145 -25.72 -23.61 26.63
N GLU A 146 -26.95 -24.05 26.35
CA GLU A 146 -27.42 -24.38 25.00
C GLU A 146 -28.21 -23.21 24.42
N VAL A 147 -27.68 -22.59 23.38
CA VAL A 147 -28.26 -21.43 22.70
C VAL A 147 -27.96 -21.53 21.21
N ASP A 148 -28.82 -20.99 20.35
CA ASP A 148 -28.57 -20.93 18.91
C ASP A 148 -27.89 -19.61 18.49
N ASP A 149 -27.42 -19.53 17.24
CA ASP A 149 -26.71 -18.35 16.72
C ASP A 149 -27.56 -17.06 16.75
N GLU A 150 -28.86 -17.15 16.43
CA GLU A 150 -29.76 -15.99 16.31
C GLU A 150 -30.12 -15.44 17.70
N THR A 151 -30.41 -16.34 18.64
CA THR A 151 -30.69 -15.99 20.03
C THR A 151 -29.46 -15.39 20.72
N LEU A 152 -28.26 -15.94 20.46
CA LEU A 152 -27.02 -15.50 21.09
C LEU A 152 -26.47 -14.18 20.55
N GLY A 153 -26.57 -13.95 19.24
CA GLY A 153 -25.86 -12.85 18.56
C GLY A 153 -26.49 -12.39 17.26
N GLY A 154 -27.77 -12.67 17.04
CA GLY A 154 -28.49 -12.29 15.82
C GLY A 154 -28.70 -10.78 15.69
N ALA A 155 -28.96 -10.33 14.46
CA ALA A 155 -29.17 -8.93 14.11
C ALA A 155 -30.26 -8.26 14.96
N LYS A 156 -31.41 -8.93 15.12
CA LYS A 156 -32.53 -8.40 15.89
C LYS A 156 -32.20 -8.26 17.37
N MET A 157 -31.48 -9.20 17.95
CA MET A 157 -31.03 -9.12 19.34
C MET A 157 -30.12 -7.90 19.53
N HIS A 158 -29.14 -7.72 18.65
CA HIS A 158 -28.24 -6.57 18.71
C HIS A 158 -28.90 -5.22 18.45
N ALA A 159 -29.94 -5.17 17.61
CA ALA A 159 -30.68 -3.94 17.30
C ALA A 159 -31.70 -3.56 18.39
N THR A 160 -32.18 -4.51 19.20
CA THR A 160 -33.28 -4.26 20.15
C THR A 160 -32.91 -4.44 21.62
N GLN A 161 -31.85 -5.18 21.94
CA GLN A 161 -31.46 -5.49 23.32
C GLN A 161 -30.07 -4.94 23.64
N SER A 162 -29.04 -5.31 22.86
CA SER A 162 -27.66 -4.97 23.22
C SER A 162 -27.18 -3.60 22.71
N GLY A 163 -27.84 -3.03 21.69
CA GLY A 163 -27.43 -1.77 21.05
C GLY A 163 -26.17 -1.87 20.16
N VAL A 164 -25.70 -3.07 19.82
CA VAL A 164 -24.52 -3.26 18.94
C VAL A 164 -24.83 -2.87 17.50
N ALA A 165 -26.07 -3.06 17.05
CA ALA A 165 -26.53 -2.64 15.74
C ALA A 165 -27.31 -1.33 15.84
N ASP A 166 -27.06 -0.41 14.91
CA ASP A 166 -27.81 0.85 14.79
C ASP A 166 -28.97 0.72 13.80
N TYR A 167 -28.79 -0.13 12.78
CA TYR A 167 -29.77 -0.36 11.73
C TYR A 167 -29.97 -1.86 11.49
N LEU A 168 -31.23 -2.26 11.34
CA LEU A 168 -31.62 -3.62 10.97
C LEU A 168 -32.05 -3.64 9.51
N ALA A 169 -31.23 -4.27 8.66
CA ALA A 169 -31.52 -4.43 7.24
C ALA A 169 -32.33 -5.70 6.97
N GLN A 170 -33.27 -5.66 6.03
CA GLN A 170 -34.12 -6.81 5.68
C GLN A 170 -33.39 -7.85 4.82
N ASN A 171 -32.39 -7.42 4.05
CA ASN A 171 -31.56 -8.24 3.18
C ASN A 171 -30.26 -7.50 2.85
N GLU A 172 -29.40 -8.13 2.04
CA GLU A 172 -28.10 -7.55 1.67
C GLU A 172 -28.22 -6.25 0.87
N ASP A 173 -29.14 -6.18 -0.09
CA ASP A 173 -29.38 -5.00 -0.93
C ASP A 173 -29.83 -3.80 -0.09
N ASP A 174 -30.73 -4.03 0.86
CA ASP A 174 -31.18 -3.04 1.84
C ASP A 174 -30.02 -2.57 2.74
N GLY A 175 -29.17 -3.50 3.19
CA GLY A 175 -27.96 -3.18 3.95
C GLY A 175 -26.99 -2.28 3.18
N LEU A 176 -26.79 -2.55 1.90
CA LEU A 176 -25.98 -1.71 1.01
C LEU A 176 -26.63 -0.35 0.74
N ALA A 177 -27.95 -0.29 0.61
CA ALA A 177 -28.69 0.97 0.45
C ALA A 177 -28.51 1.87 1.69
N LEU A 178 -28.71 1.33 2.89
CA LEU A 178 -28.49 2.03 4.15
C LEU A 178 -27.04 2.52 4.29
N ALA A 179 -26.05 1.70 3.92
CA ALA A 179 -24.66 2.11 3.95
C ALA A 179 -24.39 3.32 3.04
N ARG A 180 -25.01 3.35 1.84
CA ARG A 180 -24.92 4.48 0.91
C ARG A 180 -25.61 5.73 1.45
N GLU A 181 -26.74 5.58 2.13
CA GLU A 181 -27.45 6.69 2.78
C GLU A 181 -26.59 7.33 3.88
N ILE A 182 -26.03 6.51 4.78
CA ILE A 182 -25.16 6.96 5.87
C ILE A 182 -23.93 7.68 5.32
N VAL A 183 -23.22 7.06 4.36
CA VAL A 183 -22.07 7.72 3.73
C VAL A 183 -22.47 9.00 3.01
N GLY A 184 -23.69 9.04 2.46
CA GLY A 184 -24.30 10.22 1.85
C GLY A 184 -24.46 11.43 2.78
N LEU A 185 -24.35 11.24 4.10
CA LEU A 185 -24.39 12.30 5.11
C LEU A 185 -23.02 12.89 5.44
N PHE A 186 -21.92 12.21 5.08
CA PHE A 186 -20.58 12.67 5.43
C PHE A 186 -20.16 13.92 4.62
N LYS A 187 -19.10 14.61 5.04
CA LYS A 187 -18.58 15.78 4.30
C LYS A 187 -18.03 15.32 2.94
N VAL A 188 -18.38 16.04 1.86
CA VAL A 188 -17.71 15.88 0.56
C VAL A 188 -16.37 16.62 0.60
N ARG A 189 -15.30 15.93 0.21
CA ARG A 189 -13.97 16.53 0.11
C ARG A 189 -13.75 17.01 -1.32
N GLN A 190 -13.00 18.10 -1.47
CA GLN A 190 -12.67 18.65 -2.77
C GLN A 190 -11.18 18.98 -2.82
N PRO A 191 -10.51 18.76 -3.96
CA PRO A 191 -9.10 19.04 -4.09
C PRO A 191 -8.87 20.56 -4.05
N LYS A 192 -7.98 21.01 -3.16
CA LYS A 192 -7.62 22.43 -3.03
C LYS A 192 -6.54 22.82 -4.04
N GLY A 193 -6.59 24.06 -4.53
CA GLY A 193 -5.51 24.65 -5.34
C GLY A 193 -5.39 24.08 -6.76
N VAL A 194 -6.41 23.37 -7.24
CA VAL A 194 -6.48 22.85 -8.62
C VAL A 194 -7.25 23.86 -9.48
N GLU A 195 -6.53 24.84 -10.03
CA GLU A 195 -7.14 25.94 -10.79
C GLU A 195 -7.09 25.76 -12.32
N GLN A 196 -6.33 24.78 -12.83
CA GLN A 196 -5.97 24.74 -14.25
C GLN A 196 -6.80 23.75 -15.09
N LYS A 197 -7.03 24.13 -16.34
CA LYS A 197 -7.68 23.29 -17.35
C LYS A 197 -6.82 22.05 -17.62
N VAL A 198 -7.36 20.88 -17.31
CA VAL A 198 -6.76 19.58 -17.63
C VAL A 198 -6.46 19.50 -19.13
N GLN A 199 -5.25 19.09 -19.46
CA GLN A 199 -4.82 18.81 -20.83
C GLN A 199 -4.29 17.38 -20.87
N GLU A 200 -4.78 16.60 -21.83
CA GLU A 200 -4.21 15.27 -22.04
C GLU A 200 -2.75 15.35 -22.50
N PRO A 201 -1.94 14.31 -22.22
CA PRO A 201 -0.61 14.19 -22.80
C PRO A 201 -0.69 14.20 -24.33
N ILE A 202 0.36 14.69 -24.98
CA ILE A 202 0.46 14.72 -26.45
C ILE A 202 0.67 13.30 -27.01
N TYR A 203 1.29 12.42 -26.22
CA TYR A 203 1.62 11.06 -26.60
C TYR A 203 0.66 10.06 -25.96
N GLU A 204 0.33 9.01 -26.71
CA GLU A 204 -0.61 7.98 -26.27
C GLU A 204 -0.04 7.12 -25.14
N ALA A 205 -0.89 6.74 -24.20
CA ALA A 205 -0.50 5.91 -23.05
C ALA A 205 -0.04 4.50 -23.49
N ASP A 206 -0.57 3.98 -24.60
CA ASP A 206 -0.20 2.68 -25.17
C ASP A 206 1.28 2.60 -25.55
N GLU A 207 1.90 3.72 -25.92
CA GLU A 207 3.32 3.78 -26.28
C GLU A 207 4.24 3.44 -25.10
N ILE A 208 3.76 3.55 -23.85
CA ILE A 208 4.52 3.17 -22.66
C ILE A 208 4.98 1.71 -22.72
N LEU A 209 4.16 0.82 -23.29
CA LEU A 209 4.50 -0.61 -23.42
C LEU A 209 5.69 -0.86 -24.34
N GLY A 210 5.94 0.03 -25.31
CA GLY A 210 7.11 -0.03 -26.19
C GLY A 210 8.37 0.64 -25.62
N LEU A 211 8.21 1.50 -24.61
CA LEU A 211 9.31 2.22 -23.97
C LEU A 211 9.93 1.44 -22.81
N VAL A 212 9.07 0.91 -21.94
CA VAL A 212 9.50 0.24 -20.71
C VAL A 212 9.78 -1.22 -21.02
N SER A 213 11.07 -1.56 -21.14
CA SER A 213 11.49 -2.92 -21.48
C SER A 213 11.07 -3.92 -20.40
N ALA A 214 10.70 -5.12 -20.85
CA ALA A 214 10.51 -6.27 -19.97
C ALA A 214 11.83 -6.70 -19.30
N ASP A 215 12.98 -6.41 -19.92
CA ASP A 215 14.29 -6.58 -19.32
C ASP A 215 14.73 -5.28 -18.63
N VAL A 216 14.70 -5.28 -17.29
CA VAL A 216 15.09 -4.13 -16.45
C VAL A 216 16.56 -3.73 -16.58
N ARG A 217 17.39 -4.54 -17.26
CA ARG A 217 18.80 -4.23 -17.55
C ARG A 217 18.93 -3.25 -18.73
N GLN A 218 17.91 -3.19 -19.59
CA GLN A 218 17.91 -2.27 -20.72
C GLN A 218 17.52 -0.87 -20.24
N PRO A 219 18.40 0.13 -20.39
CA PRO A 219 18.05 1.49 -20.04
C PRO A 219 17.00 2.04 -21.01
N PHE A 220 16.14 2.93 -20.52
CA PHE A 220 15.25 3.72 -21.35
C PHE A 220 15.28 5.17 -20.85
N GLU A 221 14.97 6.12 -21.73
CA GLU A 221 14.90 7.53 -21.36
C GLU A 221 13.65 7.82 -20.54
N VAL A 222 13.81 8.08 -19.25
CA VAL A 222 12.67 8.23 -18.33
C VAL A 222 11.79 9.45 -18.63
N ARG A 223 12.33 10.44 -19.35
CA ARG A 223 11.58 11.60 -19.85
C ARG A 223 10.46 11.20 -20.81
N GLU A 224 10.65 10.13 -21.59
CA GLU A 224 9.63 9.60 -22.48
C GLU A 224 8.42 9.07 -21.69
N LEU A 225 8.68 8.44 -20.54
CA LEU A 225 7.61 8.03 -19.63
C LEU A 225 6.90 9.25 -19.01
N ILE A 226 7.67 10.25 -18.53
CA ILE A 226 7.10 11.49 -17.96
C ILE A 226 6.19 12.18 -18.98
N ALA A 227 6.62 12.30 -20.24
CA ALA A 227 5.86 12.93 -21.32
C ALA A 227 4.49 12.26 -21.57
N ARG A 228 4.32 10.98 -21.25
CA ARG A 228 3.07 10.22 -21.43
C ARG A 228 2.15 10.24 -20.21
N ILE A 229 2.62 10.75 -19.07
CA ILE A 229 1.82 10.81 -17.83
C ILE A 229 1.41 12.22 -17.44
N VAL A 230 2.16 13.26 -17.84
CA VAL A 230 1.91 14.66 -17.44
C VAL A 230 1.06 15.43 -18.44
N ASP A 231 0.35 16.43 -17.95
CA ASP A 231 -0.57 17.24 -18.73
C ASP A 231 0.12 17.96 -19.89
N GLY A 232 -0.42 17.79 -21.09
CA GLY A 232 0.15 18.35 -22.33
C GLY A 232 1.61 17.94 -22.58
N SER A 233 2.09 16.86 -21.96
CA SER A 233 3.49 16.42 -22.01
C SER A 233 4.50 17.50 -21.58
N ARG A 234 4.08 18.48 -20.77
CA ARG A 234 4.94 19.57 -20.30
C ARG A 234 5.44 19.31 -18.89
N PHE A 235 6.74 19.40 -18.72
CA PHE A 235 7.40 19.38 -17.42
C PHE A 235 8.58 20.34 -17.42
N SER A 236 8.81 21.01 -16.30
CA SER A 236 9.92 21.94 -16.11
C SER A 236 11.03 21.22 -15.35
N GLU A 237 12.07 20.79 -16.07
CA GLU A 237 13.22 20.13 -15.44
C GLU A 237 13.98 21.08 -14.51
N PHE A 238 14.20 20.62 -13.29
CA PHE A 238 15.11 21.23 -12.33
C PHE A 238 16.51 20.66 -12.53
N LYS A 239 17.53 21.55 -12.62
CA LYS A 239 18.93 21.17 -12.83
C LYS A 239 19.12 20.14 -13.98
N PRO A 240 18.69 20.43 -15.21
CA PRO A 240 18.80 19.47 -16.33
C PRO A 240 20.26 19.10 -16.65
N LEU A 241 21.22 20.02 -16.41
CA LEU A 241 22.64 19.83 -16.70
C LEU A 241 23.47 19.32 -15.49
N TYR A 242 22.85 18.98 -14.37
CA TYR A 242 23.55 18.49 -13.16
C TYR A 242 22.91 17.21 -12.64
N GLY A 243 23.73 16.20 -12.30
CA GLY A 243 23.24 14.93 -11.76
C GLY A 243 22.23 14.22 -12.67
N GLY A 244 22.54 14.12 -13.98
CA GLY A 244 21.61 13.67 -15.03
C GLY A 244 21.08 12.23 -14.88
N THR A 245 21.65 11.42 -14.00
CA THR A 245 21.13 10.08 -13.67
C THR A 245 19.87 10.11 -12.78
N LEU A 246 19.50 11.28 -12.27
CA LEU A 246 18.20 11.54 -11.64
C LEU A 246 17.54 12.75 -12.32
N VAL A 247 16.45 12.49 -13.03
CA VAL A 247 15.60 13.53 -13.59
C VAL A 247 14.70 14.06 -12.49
N THR A 248 14.66 15.38 -12.33
CA THR A 248 13.75 16.03 -11.38
C THR A 248 12.98 17.10 -12.14
N ALA A 249 11.66 17.14 -12.00
CA ALA A 249 10.85 18.10 -12.74
C ALA A 249 9.55 18.47 -12.01
N PHE A 250 9.11 19.71 -12.18
CA PHE A 250 7.75 20.11 -11.82
C PHE A 250 6.83 19.87 -13.02
N ALA A 251 5.66 19.28 -12.77
CA ALA A 251 4.65 19.04 -13.79
C ALA A 251 3.24 19.11 -13.19
N GLN A 252 2.24 18.79 -14.01
CA GLN A 252 0.87 18.61 -13.57
C GLN A 252 0.31 17.30 -14.10
N ILE A 253 -0.59 16.68 -13.34
CA ILE A 253 -1.36 15.51 -13.77
C ILE A 253 -2.82 15.77 -13.38
N PHE A 254 -3.73 15.80 -14.35
CA PHE A 254 -5.12 16.23 -14.15
C PHE A 254 -5.22 17.61 -13.46
N GLY A 255 -4.40 18.56 -13.90
CA GLY A 255 -4.32 19.92 -13.35
C GLY A 255 -3.68 20.03 -11.96
N MET A 256 -3.36 18.90 -11.30
CA MET A 256 -2.75 18.86 -9.98
C MET A 256 -1.21 18.94 -10.08
N PRO A 257 -0.55 19.92 -9.44
CA PRO A 257 0.90 20.02 -9.43
C PRO A 257 1.58 18.78 -8.83
N VAL A 258 2.75 18.42 -9.35
CA VAL A 258 3.54 17.29 -8.84
C VAL A 258 5.03 17.54 -9.04
N GLY A 259 5.84 17.16 -8.05
CA GLY A 259 7.29 17.14 -8.11
C GLY A 259 7.78 15.73 -8.43
N ILE A 260 8.33 15.52 -9.62
CA ILE A 260 8.74 14.20 -10.11
C ILE A 260 10.23 13.99 -9.85
N LEU A 261 10.59 12.83 -9.30
CA LEU A 261 11.95 12.31 -9.22
C LEU A 261 12.00 10.95 -9.95
N ALA A 262 12.79 10.86 -11.01
CA ALA A 262 12.77 9.70 -11.89
C ALA A 262 14.19 9.25 -12.24
N ASN A 263 14.49 7.96 -12.04
CA ASN A 263 15.84 7.44 -12.30
C ASN A 263 16.09 7.31 -13.80
N ASN A 264 17.27 7.77 -14.24
CA ASN A 264 17.80 7.61 -15.60
C ASN A 264 19.21 6.97 -15.56
N GLY A 265 19.48 6.18 -14.52
CA GLY A 265 20.79 5.58 -14.23
C GLY A 265 21.05 5.40 -12.73
N VAL A 266 22.28 5.02 -12.39
CA VAL A 266 22.74 4.87 -10.99
C VAL A 266 22.79 6.21 -10.26
N LEU A 267 22.54 6.21 -8.95
CA LEU A 267 22.62 7.44 -8.15
C LEU A 267 24.08 7.83 -7.90
N GLN A 268 24.49 8.95 -8.47
CA GLN A 268 25.77 9.59 -8.21
C GLN A 268 25.62 10.66 -7.11
N SER A 269 26.73 11.12 -6.52
CA SER A 269 26.74 12.20 -5.53
C SER A 269 25.95 13.43 -5.98
N ALA A 270 26.18 13.89 -7.21
CA ALA A 270 25.48 15.03 -7.78
C ALA A 270 23.96 14.79 -7.91
N ALA A 271 23.55 13.57 -8.29
CA ALA A 271 22.15 13.19 -8.39
C ALA A 271 21.47 13.18 -7.00
N ALA A 272 22.16 12.66 -5.98
CA ALA A 272 21.64 12.64 -4.61
C ALA A 272 21.47 14.05 -4.03
N GLU A 273 22.43 14.94 -4.23
CA GLU A 273 22.33 16.34 -3.80
C GLU A 273 21.23 17.11 -4.54
N LYS A 274 21.09 16.86 -5.85
CA LYS A 274 20.00 17.39 -6.67
C LYS A 274 18.64 16.94 -6.14
N GLY A 275 18.45 15.64 -5.92
CA GLY A 275 17.21 15.08 -5.40
C GLY A 275 16.86 15.63 -4.02
N ALA A 276 17.85 15.72 -3.12
CA ALA A 276 17.66 16.29 -1.78
C ALA A 276 17.16 17.74 -1.83
N GLN A 277 17.79 18.59 -2.65
CA GLN A 277 17.36 19.98 -2.81
C GLN A 277 15.96 20.07 -3.45
N PHE A 278 15.69 19.23 -4.46
CA PHE A 278 14.42 19.25 -5.15
C PHE A 278 13.25 18.85 -4.22
N ILE A 279 13.44 17.84 -3.38
CA ILE A 279 12.48 17.44 -2.34
C ILE A 279 12.21 18.61 -1.39
N GLN A 280 13.25 19.31 -0.94
CA GLN A 280 13.09 20.48 -0.07
C GLN A 280 12.28 21.60 -0.73
N LEU A 281 12.48 21.85 -2.03
CA LEU A 281 11.70 22.83 -2.78
C LEU A 281 10.23 22.43 -2.92
N CYS A 282 9.96 21.15 -3.18
CA CYS A 282 8.59 20.62 -3.24
C CYS A 282 7.91 20.72 -1.87
N ASP A 283 8.62 20.37 -0.79
CA ASP A 283 8.12 20.48 0.58
C ASP A 283 7.82 21.93 0.99
N GLN A 284 8.69 22.87 0.61
CA GLN A 284 8.49 24.29 0.84
C GLN A 284 7.24 24.82 0.12
N GLN A 285 6.99 24.33 -1.10
CA GLN A 285 5.87 24.75 -1.95
C GLN A 285 4.60 23.93 -1.72
N LYS A 286 4.62 22.95 -0.81
CA LYS A 286 3.53 22.00 -0.56
C LYS A 286 3.10 21.22 -1.80
N VAL A 287 4.07 20.84 -2.64
CA VAL A 287 3.83 20.04 -3.86
C VAL A 287 4.08 18.56 -3.54
N PRO A 288 3.10 17.66 -3.76
CA PRO A 288 3.31 16.22 -3.62
C PRO A 288 4.42 15.68 -4.50
N LEU A 289 5.07 14.62 -4.04
CA LEU A 289 6.20 13.99 -4.72
C LEU A 289 5.75 12.74 -5.49
N LEU A 290 6.31 12.54 -6.68
CA LEU A 290 6.18 11.31 -7.46
C LEU A 290 7.56 10.72 -7.73
N PHE A 291 7.80 9.51 -7.23
CA PHE A 291 9.02 8.74 -7.46
C PHE A 291 8.79 7.68 -8.54
N LEU A 292 9.53 7.76 -9.64
CA LEU A 292 9.55 6.73 -10.68
C LEU A 292 10.85 5.92 -10.53
N GLN A 293 10.76 4.75 -9.91
CA GLN A 293 11.93 3.94 -9.57
C GLN A 293 12.36 3.05 -10.74
N ASN A 294 13.58 3.31 -11.21
CA ASN A 294 14.35 2.41 -12.06
C ASN A 294 15.83 2.49 -11.65
N ILE A 295 16.13 1.96 -10.46
CA ILE A 295 17.38 2.17 -9.75
C ILE A 295 18.07 0.86 -9.40
N THR A 296 19.32 0.74 -9.82
CA THR A 296 20.19 -0.41 -9.52
C THR A 296 21.11 -0.17 -8.31
N GLY A 297 21.15 1.05 -7.78
CA GLY A 297 21.90 1.42 -6.58
C GLY A 297 22.65 2.75 -6.72
N PHE A 298 23.54 3.01 -5.77
CA PHE A 298 24.48 4.13 -5.81
C PHE A 298 25.75 3.75 -6.57
N MET A 299 26.45 4.76 -7.10
CA MET A 299 27.78 4.55 -7.69
C MET A 299 28.76 4.02 -6.63
N VAL A 300 29.61 3.06 -7.03
CA VAL A 300 30.61 2.43 -6.17
C VAL A 300 32.03 2.72 -6.67
N GLY A 301 33.02 2.53 -5.80
CA GLY A 301 34.44 2.68 -6.12
C GLY A 301 35.11 3.82 -5.37
N THR A 302 36.45 3.83 -5.37
CA THR A 302 37.28 4.75 -4.57
C THR A 302 36.94 6.22 -4.81
N GLU A 303 36.72 6.62 -6.07
CA GLU A 303 36.37 8.00 -6.40
C GLU A 303 35.00 8.41 -5.86
N ALA A 304 34.01 7.51 -5.91
CA ALA A 304 32.68 7.75 -5.35
C ALA A 304 32.76 7.90 -3.81
N GLU A 305 33.50 7.01 -3.15
CA GLU A 305 33.70 7.05 -1.70
C GLU A 305 34.45 8.30 -1.25
N HIS A 306 35.58 8.64 -1.87
CA HIS A 306 36.34 9.86 -1.58
C HIS A 306 35.54 11.13 -1.91
N GLY A 307 34.71 11.07 -2.96
CA GLY A 307 33.74 12.12 -3.32
C GLY A 307 32.57 12.24 -2.35
N GLY A 308 32.48 11.38 -1.33
CA GLY A 308 31.48 11.42 -0.27
C GLY A 308 30.10 10.91 -0.69
N ILE A 309 30.04 9.87 -1.53
CA ILE A 309 28.78 9.27 -1.98
C ILE A 309 27.85 8.92 -0.81
N ILE A 310 28.38 8.42 0.30
CA ILE A 310 27.61 8.08 1.51
C ILE A 310 26.93 9.31 2.09
N LYS A 311 27.68 10.39 2.38
CA LYS A 311 27.08 11.61 2.97
C LYS A 311 26.10 12.29 2.01
N ASN A 312 26.33 12.16 0.70
CA ASN A 312 25.46 12.75 -0.31
C ASN A 312 24.17 11.94 -0.47
N GLY A 313 24.26 10.61 -0.48
CA GLY A 313 23.10 9.72 -0.41
C GLY A 313 22.31 9.91 0.89
N ALA A 314 22.99 10.12 2.01
CA ALA A 314 22.35 10.42 3.30
C ALA A 314 21.52 11.72 3.26
N LYS A 315 21.95 12.76 2.52
CA LYS A 315 21.12 13.97 2.32
C LYS A 315 19.82 13.66 1.59
N LEU A 316 19.87 12.82 0.54
CA LEU A 316 18.68 12.39 -0.19
C LEU A 316 17.73 11.61 0.71
N ILE A 317 18.25 10.60 1.41
CA ILE A 317 17.46 9.78 2.35
C ILE A 317 16.87 10.64 3.46
N ASN A 318 17.64 11.59 3.99
CA ASN A 318 17.17 12.52 5.00
C ASN A 318 16.02 13.40 4.47
N ALA A 319 16.13 13.89 3.24
CA ALA A 319 15.07 14.66 2.60
C ALA A 319 13.81 13.82 2.38
N VAL A 320 13.93 12.57 1.90
CA VAL A 320 12.80 11.65 1.72
C VAL A 320 12.11 11.35 3.05
N ALA A 321 12.88 11.04 4.10
CA ALA A 321 12.32 10.64 5.39
C ALA A 321 11.64 11.79 6.16
N ASN A 322 12.01 13.05 5.90
CA ASN A 322 11.50 14.21 6.63
C ASN A 322 10.59 15.11 5.79
N ALA A 323 10.35 14.78 4.51
CA ALA A 323 9.38 15.49 3.70
C ALA A 323 8.00 15.38 4.34
N ARG A 324 7.30 16.51 4.47
CA ARG A 324 5.95 16.59 5.03
C ARG A 324 4.90 16.42 3.94
N VAL A 325 5.25 16.81 2.72
CA VAL A 325 4.41 16.56 1.54
C VAL A 325 4.28 15.06 1.28
N PRO A 326 3.08 14.58 0.89
CA PRO A 326 2.88 13.18 0.58
C PRO A 326 3.64 12.77 -0.69
N ALA A 327 4.08 11.51 -0.71
CA ALA A 327 4.76 10.91 -1.85
C ALA A 327 3.95 9.75 -2.44
N ILE A 328 4.04 9.59 -3.77
CA ILE A 328 3.58 8.41 -4.50
C ILE A 328 4.79 7.78 -5.16
N THR A 329 4.91 6.46 -5.10
CA THR A 329 6.00 5.71 -5.71
C THR A 329 5.46 4.75 -6.76
N VAL A 330 6.08 4.73 -7.93
CA VAL A 330 5.81 3.74 -8.99
C VAL A 330 7.12 3.07 -9.35
N LEU A 331 7.17 1.75 -9.19
CA LEU A 331 8.31 0.93 -9.57
C LEU A 331 8.17 0.58 -11.06
N VAL A 332 8.91 1.30 -11.90
CA VAL A 332 8.82 1.19 -13.37
C VAL A 332 9.90 0.27 -13.94
N GLY A 333 10.88 -0.12 -13.13
CA GLY A 333 11.95 -1.05 -13.49
C GLY A 333 12.62 -1.67 -12.27
N ALA A 334 13.94 -1.56 -12.17
CA ALA A 334 14.70 -2.07 -11.03
C ALA A 334 14.46 -1.23 -9.77
N SER A 335 14.48 -1.87 -8.60
CA SER A 335 14.52 -1.23 -7.29
C SER A 335 15.44 -2.05 -6.38
N TYR A 336 16.73 -1.72 -6.42
CA TYR A 336 17.77 -2.47 -5.71
C TYR A 336 18.46 -1.67 -4.61
N GLY A 337 18.69 -2.35 -3.49
CA GLY A 337 19.55 -1.91 -2.39
C GLY A 337 19.21 -0.51 -1.87
N ALA A 338 20.25 0.28 -1.59
CA ALA A 338 20.08 1.63 -1.06
C ALA A 338 19.36 2.59 -2.02
N GLY A 339 19.28 2.27 -3.31
CA GLY A 339 18.50 3.03 -4.28
C GLY A 339 17.00 3.04 -3.95
N ASN A 340 16.47 1.92 -3.47
CA ASN A 340 15.08 1.81 -2.98
C ASN A 340 14.81 2.83 -1.88
N TYR A 341 15.78 3.04 -0.99
CA TYR A 341 15.65 3.95 0.16
C TYR A 341 15.62 5.41 -0.28
N GLY A 342 16.58 5.81 -1.11
CA GLY A 342 16.69 7.18 -1.62
C GLY A 342 15.55 7.59 -2.55
N MET A 343 14.76 6.63 -3.05
CA MET A 343 13.64 6.86 -3.96
C MET A 343 12.27 6.60 -3.33
N CYS A 344 12.16 6.64 -2.00
CA CYS A 344 10.89 6.47 -1.27
C CYS A 344 10.24 5.08 -1.47
N GLY A 345 10.99 4.02 -1.22
CA GLY A 345 10.44 2.66 -1.10
C GLY A 345 9.49 2.50 0.09
N LEU A 346 8.89 1.32 0.25
CA LEU A 346 7.83 1.04 1.24
C LEU A 346 8.14 1.52 2.67
N ALA A 347 9.38 1.33 3.12
CA ALA A 347 9.81 1.70 4.48
C ALA A 347 9.87 3.22 4.74
N TYR A 348 9.76 4.04 3.69
CA TYR A 348 9.66 5.50 3.76
C TYR A 348 8.22 5.98 3.64
N GLU A 349 7.26 5.07 3.83
CA GLU A 349 5.83 5.34 4.00
C GLU A 349 5.24 6.23 2.90
N PRO A 350 5.48 5.95 1.59
CA PRO A 350 4.75 6.64 0.53
C PRO A 350 3.25 6.41 0.71
N ARG A 351 2.45 7.43 0.39
CA ARG A 351 0.99 7.35 0.52
C ARG A 351 0.44 6.21 -0.32
N PHE A 352 1.02 6.02 -1.50
CA PHE A 352 0.76 4.88 -2.37
C PHE A 352 2.06 4.39 -3.02
N LEU A 353 2.23 3.08 -3.13
CA LEU A 353 3.34 2.45 -3.85
C LEU A 353 2.79 1.42 -4.83
N PHE A 354 3.05 1.58 -6.13
CA PHE A 354 2.64 0.64 -7.16
C PHE A 354 3.83 0.05 -7.89
N SER A 355 3.62 -1.12 -8.50
CA SER A 355 4.64 -1.81 -9.30
C SER A 355 4.14 -2.01 -10.73
N TYR A 356 5.03 -1.88 -11.71
CA TYR A 356 4.78 -2.43 -13.04
C TYR A 356 5.02 -3.95 -13.07
N PRO A 357 4.45 -4.69 -14.05
CA PRO A 357 4.66 -6.13 -14.14
C PRO A 357 6.11 -6.54 -14.39
N ASN A 358 6.90 -5.69 -15.05
CA ASN A 358 8.33 -5.93 -15.31
C ASN A 358 9.22 -5.59 -14.12
N ALA A 359 8.71 -4.90 -13.08
CA ALA A 359 9.53 -4.40 -11.98
C ALA A 359 10.28 -5.54 -11.26
N ARG A 360 11.45 -5.20 -10.73
CA ARG A 360 12.30 -6.12 -9.96
C ARG A 360 12.77 -5.46 -8.68
N LEU A 361 12.50 -6.08 -7.53
CA LEU A 361 12.82 -5.56 -6.20
C LEU A 361 13.70 -6.54 -5.44
N ALA A 362 14.87 -6.12 -4.97
CA ALA A 362 15.74 -6.97 -4.17
C ALA A 362 16.77 -6.15 -3.40
N VAL A 363 17.49 -6.81 -2.46
CA VAL A 363 18.63 -6.18 -1.78
C VAL A 363 19.75 -5.81 -2.76
N MET A 364 19.94 -6.59 -3.83
CA MET A 364 20.84 -6.31 -4.95
C MET A 364 20.43 -7.17 -6.16
N GLY A 365 20.97 -6.89 -7.34
CA GLY A 365 20.67 -7.66 -8.54
C GLY A 365 21.09 -9.13 -8.41
N PRO A 366 20.36 -10.09 -9.01
CA PRO A 366 20.67 -11.52 -8.91
C PRO A 366 22.11 -11.86 -9.31
N ASP A 367 22.61 -11.25 -10.39
CA ASP A 367 23.96 -11.46 -10.90
C ASP A 367 25.03 -10.93 -9.93
N GLN A 368 24.76 -9.79 -9.28
CA GLN A 368 25.65 -9.20 -8.28
C GLN A 368 25.70 -10.06 -7.02
N LEU A 369 24.55 -10.53 -6.54
CA LEU A 369 24.45 -11.37 -5.34
C LEU A 369 25.19 -12.69 -5.55
N ALA A 370 24.95 -13.35 -6.69
CA ALA A 370 25.63 -14.57 -7.07
C ALA A 370 27.15 -14.38 -7.16
N GLY A 371 27.60 -13.30 -7.82
CA GLY A 371 29.02 -12.99 -7.98
C GLY A 371 29.75 -12.74 -6.64
N VAL A 372 29.13 -12.01 -5.70
CA VAL A 372 29.72 -11.78 -4.37
C VAL A 372 29.84 -13.09 -3.59
N MET A 373 28.81 -13.94 -3.64
CA MET A 373 28.85 -15.25 -2.99
C MET A 373 29.91 -16.16 -3.58
N GLU A 374 30.08 -16.15 -4.91
CA GLU A 374 31.14 -16.90 -5.58
C GLU A 374 32.54 -16.43 -5.14
N LEU A 375 32.76 -15.12 -5.02
CA LEU A 375 34.05 -14.58 -4.54
C LEU A 375 34.35 -14.99 -3.10
N LEU A 376 33.40 -14.81 -2.18
CA LEU A 376 33.55 -15.21 -0.77
C LEU A 376 33.78 -16.71 -0.61
N GLN A 377 33.16 -17.51 -1.47
CA GLN A 377 33.35 -18.95 -1.50
C GLN A 377 34.71 -19.34 -2.09
N LYS A 378 35.20 -18.66 -3.13
CA LYS A 378 36.55 -18.88 -3.70
C LYS A 378 37.66 -18.57 -2.69
N GLU A 379 37.53 -17.48 -1.93
CA GLU A 379 38.47 -17.16 -0.84
C GLU A 379 38.52 -18.26 0.23
N LYS A 380 37.38 -18.89 0.53
CA LYS A 380 37.32 -20.05 1.43
C LYS A 380 37.79 -21.35 0.77
N ALA A 381 37.54 -21.52 -0.52
CA ALA A 381 37.84 -22.71 -1.31
C ALA A 381 39.31 -22.80 -1.73
N ALA A 382 40.08 -21.70 -1.69
CA ALA A 382 41.55 -21.73 -1.80
C ALA A 382 42.23 -22.61 -0.72
N LYS A 383 41.46 -23.10 0.26
CA LYS A 383 41.85 -24.06 1.30
C LYS A 383 41.09 -25.40 1.23
N MET A 384 40.42 -25.74 0.12
CA MET A 384 39.54 -26.92 -0.01
C MET A 384 39.84 -27.79 -1.26
N PRO A 385 39.42 -29.08 -1.26
CA PRO A 385 39.62 -30.01 -2.38
C PRO A 385 38.82 -29.67 -3.65
N PRO A 386 39.25 -30.13 -4.84
CA PRO A 386 38.63 -29.84 -6.15
C PRO A 386 37.15 -30.22 -6.27
N ASP A 387 36.73 -31.30 -5.62
CA ASP A 387 35.36 -31.85 -5.69
C ASP A 387 34.30 -30.86 -5.15
N LYS A 388 34.71 -29.87 -4.35
CA LYS A 388 33.83 -28.82 -3.82
C LYS A 388 33.59 -27.69 -4.82
N ALA A 389 34.43 -27.52 -5.84
CA ALA A 389 34.31 -26.41 -6.78
C ALA A 389 33.07 -26.52 -7.70
N GLU A 390 32.70 -27.72 -8.11
CA GLU A 390 31.51 -27.96 -8.94
C GLU A 390 30.22 -27.80 -8.13
N GLN A 391 30.21 -28.28 -6.89
CA GLN A 391 29.10 -28.10 -5.95
C GLN A 391 28.86 -26.61 -5.63
N LEU A 392 29.91 -25.80 -5.52
CA LEU A 392 29.83 -24.36 -5.29
C LEU A 392 29.17 -23.62 -6.47
N LYS A 393 29.54 -23.98 -7.72
CA LYS A 393 28.88 -23.40 -8.91
C LYS A 393 27.38 -23.68 -8.94
N ALA A 394 26.98 -24.92 -8.62
CA ALA A 394 25.57 -25.29 -8.55
C ALA A 394 24.82 -24.52 -7.46
N GLN A 395 25.44 -24.29 -6.30
CA GLN A 395 24.85 -23.48 -5.22
C GLN A 395 24.69 -22.00 -5.62
N THR A 396 25.68 -21.41 -6.28
CA THR A 396 25.61 -20.02 -6.75
C THR A 396 24.50 -19.84 -7.79
N GLU A 397 24.36 -20.78 -8.73
CA GLU A 397 23.29 -20.72 -9.74
C GLU A 397 21.90 -20.92 -9.11
N ALA A 398 21.76 -21.86 -8.16
CA ALA A 398 20.53 -22.03 -7.41
C ALA A 398 20.14 -20.77 -6.63
N LEU A 399 21.12 -20.08 -6.04
CA LEU A 399 20.92 -18.80 -5.36
C LEU A 399 20.50 -17.70 -6.34
N ARG A 400 21.13 -17.61 -7.51
CA ARG A 400 20.76 -16.65 -8.55
C ARG A 400 19.31 -16.82 -8.98
N GLN A 401 18.89 -18.04 -9.25
CA GLN A 401 17.51 -18.36 -9.65
C GLN A 401 16.51 -18.06 -8.54
N LYS A 402 16.88 -18.37 -7.29
CA LYS A 402 16.07 -18.00 -6.13
C LYS A 402 15.86 -16.48 -6.06
N VAL A 403 16.93 -15.70 -6.16
CA VAL A 403 16.86 -14.23 -6.08
C VAL A 403 16.07 -13.66 -7.26
N GLU A 404 16.23 -14.20 -8.47
CA GLU A 404 15.42 -13.80 -9.63
C GLU A 404 13.92 -13.97 -9.33
N MET A 405 13.51 -15.14 -8.82
CA MET A 405 12.13 -15.42 -8.44
C MET A 405 11.63 -14.49 -7.32
N GLU A 406 12.42 -14.33 -6.27
CA GLU A 406 12.10 -13.49 -5.10
C GLU A 406 12.08 -12.00 -5.46
N SER A 407 12.70 -11.61 -6.58
CA SER A 407 12.73 -10.22 -7.02
C SER A 407 11.55 -9.79 -7.89
N THR A 408 10.72 -10.72 -8.34
CA THR A 408 9.58 -10.40 -9.23
C THR A 408 8.52 -9.51 -8.56
N ALA A 409 7.86 -8.67 -9.36
CA ALA A 409 6.72 -7.87 -8.89
C ALA A 409 5.63 -8.74 -8.24
N GLN A 410 5.34 -9.91 -8.81
CA GLN A 410 4.36 -10.85 -8.25
C GLN A 410 4.74 -11.32 -6.85
N PHE A 411 6.03 -11.59 -6.60
CA PHE A 411 6.52 -11.99 -5.29
C PHE A 411 6.36 -10.88 -4.25
N ALA A 412 6.69 -9.65 -4.65
CA ALA A 412 6.56 -8.43 -3.84
C ALA A 412 5.08 -8.13 -3.49
N THR A 413 4.20 -8.05 -4.50
CA THR A 413 2.75 -7.86 -4.31
C THR A 413 2.13 -9.01 -3.52
N GLY A 414 2.63 -10.24 -3.68
CA GLY A 414 2.25 -11.40 -2.87
C GLY A 414 2.45 -11.16 -1.37
N ARG A 415 3.45 -10.37 -1.00
CA ARG A 415 3.82 -10.03 0.39
C ARG A 415 3.38 -8.64 0.84
N VAL A 416 2.58 -7.95 0.02
CA VAL A 416 2.09 -6.59 0.33
C VAL A 416 3.25 -5.59 0.45
N TRP A 417 4.27 -5.73 -0.41
CA TRP A 417 5.36 -4.75 -0.51
C TRP A 417 4.99 -3.54 -1.38
N ASP A 418 3.90 -3.66 -2.11
CA ASP A 418 3.24 -2.63 -2.89
C ASP A 418 1.72 -2.74 -2.71
N ASP A 419 1.02 -1.67 -3.12
CA ASP A 419 -0.43 -1.54 -3.11
C ASP A 419 -1.08 -2.17 -4.35
N GLY A 420 -0.27 -2.75 -5.25
CA GLY A 420 -0.73 -3.49 -6.42
C GLY A 420 0.18 -3.36 -7.62
N ILE A 421 0.07 -4.34 -8.51
CA ILE A 421 0.62 -4.26 -9.86
C ILE A 421 -0.39 -3.51 -10.73
N ILE A 422 0.06 -2.49 -11.45
CA ILE A 422 -0.76 -1.73 -12.38
C ILE A 422 -0.28 -1.94 -13.81
N ASP A 423 -1.21 -1.86 -14.76
CA ASP A 423 -0.85 -1.76 -16.18
C ASP A 423 -0.10 -0.43 -16.40
N PRO A 424 1.08 -0.42 -17.05
CA PRO A 424 1.81 0.81 -17.34
C PRO A 424 0.97 1.90 -18.02
N ARG A 425 0.00 1.52 -18.85
CA ARG A 425 -0.92 2.45 -19.53
C ARG A 425 -1.88 3.15 -18.57
N HIS A 426 -2.19 2.51 -17.44
CA HIS A 426 -3.07 3.05 -16.41
C HIS A 426 -2.33 3.91 -15.39
N THR A 427 -1.03 4.19 -15.58
CA THR A 427 -0.25 5.02 -14.64
C THR A 427 -0.89 6.39 -14.43
N ARG A 428 -1.21 7.11 -15.51
CA ARG A 428 -1.83 8.43 -15.43
C ARG A 428 -3.16 8.42 -14.65
N PRO A 429 -4.19 7.61 -14.99
CA PRO A 429 -5.44 7.61 -14.23
C PRO A 429 -5.27 7.18 -12.77
N VAL A 430 -4.39 6.21 -12.47
CA VAL A 430 -4.09 5.83 -11.07
C VAL A 430 -3.46 7.00 -10.32
N LEU A 431 -2.48 7.68 -10.90
CA LEU A 431 -1.88 8.88 -10.31
C LEU A 431 -2.90 10.00 -10.13
N GLY A 432 -3.86 10.15 -11.04
CA GLY A 432 -4.97 11.09 -10.90
C GLY A 432 -5.83 10.83 -9.67
N ILE A 433 -6.22 9.57 -9.44
CA ILE A 433 -6.97 9.18 -8.24
C ILE A 433 -6.14 9.46 -6.98
N CYS A 434 -4.87 9.04 -6.97
CA CYS A 434 -3.99 9.24 -5.82
C CYS A 434 -3.79 10.73 -5.52
N LEU A 435 -3.43 11.54 -6.52
CA LEU A 435 -3.22 12.98 -6.35
C LEU A 435 -4.49 13.69 -5.89
N ASN A 436 -5.67 13.30 -6.40
CA ASN A 436 -6.94 13.86 -5.94
C ASN A 436 -7.10 13.66 -4.42
N LEU A 437 -6.79 12.45 -3.92
CA LEU A 437 -6.84 12.18 -2.48
C LEU A 437 -5.84 13.03 -1.67
N LEU A 438 -4.63 13.25 -2.20
CA LEU A 438 -3.61 14.09 -1.58
C LEU A 438 -4.01 15.57 -1.51
N TYR A 439 -4.63 16.08 -2.58
CA TYR A 439 -5.10 17.47 -2.64
C TYR A 439 -6.42 17.70 -1.89
N CYS A 440 -7.18 16.64 -1.62
CA CYS A 440 -8.33 16.66 -0.74
C CYS A 440 -7.96 16.65 0.76
N GLU A 441 -6.67 16.52 1.14
CA GLU A 441 -6.25 16.58 2.54
C GLU A 441 -6.44 18.01 3.10
N ASP A 442 -7.40 18.17 4.01
CA ASP A 442 -7.61 19.42 4.75
C ASP A 442 -6.56 19.55 5.87
N GLU A 443 -5.50 20.34 5.66
CA GLU A 443 -4.54 20.71 6.74
C GLU A 443 -5.24 21.46 7.90
N ASP A 444 -6.34 22.16 7.63
CA ASP A 444 -7.10 22.99 8.58
C ASP A 444 -8.03 22.18 9.50
N GLU A 445 -8.19 20.87 9.27
CA GLU A 445 -9.04 19.98 10.06
C GLU A 445 -8.24 19.13 11.07
N LYS A 446 -7.11 19.60 11.59
CA LYS A 446 -6.73 19.18 12.94
C LYS A 446 -7.68 19.93 13.88
N PRO A 447 -8.79 19.33 14.37
CA PRO A 447 -9.72 20.05 15.21
C PRO A 447 -8.93 20.57 16.41
N LYS A 448 -9.04 21.86 16.71
CA LYS A 448 -8.43 22.44 17.93
C LYS A 448 -8.93 21.72 19.19
N ASP A 449 -10.08 21.06 19.09
CA ASP A 449 -10.71 20.21 20.10
C ASP A 449 -10.87 18.76 19.58
N GLN A 450 -9.75 18.04 19.38
CA GLN A 450 -9.85 16.59 19.12
C GLN A 450 -10.49 15.90 20.33
N LEU A 451 -11.48 15.04 20.08
CA LEU A 451 -12.00 14.14 21.11
C LEU A 451 -10.84 13.37 21.75
N ALA A 452 -10.88 13.15 23.06
CA ALA A 452 -9.85 12.35 23.72
C ALA A 452 -9.87 10.88 23.24
N TYR A 453 -11.04 10.42 22.81
CA TYR A 453 -11.40 9.05 22.43
C TYR A 453 -12.24 9.04 21.13
N GLY A 454 -12.38 7.88 20.48
CA GLY A 454 -13.34 7.67 19.39
C GLY A 454 -14.78 7.57 19.90
N VAL A 455 -15.77 7.69 19.03
CA VAL A 455 -17.19 7.63 19.42
C VAL A 455 -17.48 6.34 20.19
N PHE A 456 -18.10 6.48 21.37
CA PHE A 456 -18.55 5.34 22.16
C PHE A 456 -19.96 4.94 21.75
N ARG A 457 -20.16 3.62 21.71
CA ARG A 457 -21.47 3.00 21.69
C ARG A 457 -21.93 2.82 23.14
N MET A 458 -23.01 3.50 23.53
CA MET A 458 -23.51 3.59 24.91
C MET A 458 -24.64 2.60 25.20
#